data_AF-A0A258JMK0-F1
#
_entry.id   AF-A0A258JMK0-F1
#
_cell.length_a   1.000
_cell.length_b   1.000
_cell.length_c   1.000
_cell.angle_alpha   90.00
_cell.angle_beta   90.00
_cell.angle_gamma   90.00
#
_symmetry.space_group_name_H-M   'P 1'
#
loop_
_entity.id
_entity.type
_entity.pdbx_description
1 polymer ?
#
loop_
_entity_poly.entity_id
_entity_poly.type
_entity_poly.pdbx_seq_one_letter_code
_entity_poly.pdbx_strand_id
1 'polypeptide(L)'
;MSRRTCLAGLAAAASTAGLSAMPAAAQDKPAPSLTPTILPPDPNTKTPTYKAPAGAVDTHTHIFGPNAKYPYSPKRSYTPHDAPLEAFREVHTKIGITRAVIVNATVHGKDNQVILDAIAQSKGAYKGIANVDETFTDAQLL
;
A
#
# COMPACT_ATOMS: atom_id res chain seq x y z
N MET A 1 -20.87 -6.10 23.81
CA MET A 1 -19.94 -5.21 24.55
C MET A 1 -18.78 -4.86 23.63
N SER A 2 -18.73 -3.63 23.13
CA SER A 2 -17.72 -3.19 22.15
C SER A 2 -16.47 -2.65 22.85
N ARG A 3 -15.31 -2.94 22.24
CA ARG A 3 -13.95 -2.57 22.71
C ARG A 3 -13.68 -1.05 22.76
N ARG A 4 -14.67 -0.21 22.45
CA ARG A 4 -14.59 1.26 22.48
C ARG A 4 -14.75 1.90 23.88
N THR A 5 -14.91 1.11 24.95
CA THR A 5 -15.26 1.66 26.29
C THR A 5 -14.06 1.92 27.23
N CYS A 6 -12.82 1.67 26.81
CA CYS A 6 -11.66 1.76 27.73
C CYS A 6 -10.93 3.11 27.79
N LEU A 7 -11.37 4.15 27.07
CA LEU A 7 -10.65 5.43 27.05
C LEU A 7 -11.60 6.63 27.22
N ALA A 8 -12.28 6.69 28.37
CA ALA A 8 -13.01 7.87 28.78
C ALA A 8 -12.70 8.18 30.25
N GLY A 9 -11.68 9.01 30.48
CA GLY A 9 -11.36 9.47 31.82
C GLY A 9 -10.03 10.21 31.89
N LEU A 10 -10.00 11.46 31.45
CA LEU A 10 -9.57 12.63 32.24
C LEU A 10 -9.58 13.87 31.33
N ALA A 11 -10.60 14.73 31.48
CA ALA A 11 -10.59 16.07 30.93
C ALA A 11 -10.12 17.02 32.04
N ALA A 12 -8.99 17.70 31.82
CA ALA A 12 -8.59 18.87 32.60
C ALA A 12 -8.18 19.98 31.62
N ALA A 13 -8.71 21.16 31.89
CA ALA A 13 -8.75 22.33 31.01
C ALA A 13 -7.36 22.84 30.59
N ALA A 14 -7.20 23.08 29.28
CA ALA A 14 -6.15 23.95 28.75
C ALA A 14 -6.76 24.90 27.71
N SER A 15 -6.37 26.16 27.85
CA SER A 15 -6.87 27.38 27.22
C SER A 15 -7.07 27.34 25.70
N THR A 16 -8.19 27.94 25.28
CA THR A 16 -8.49 28.31 23.89
C THR A 16 -7.61 29.48 23.43
N ALA A 17 -6.42 29.19 22.91
CA ALA A 17 -5.72 30.09 22.00
C ALA A 17 -5.91 29.53 20.59
N GLY A 18 -6.71 30.23 19.78
CA GLY A 18 -7.10 29.81 18.44
C GLY A 18 -5.91 29.67 17.50
N LEU A 19 -5.45 28.44 17.29
CA LEU A 19 -4.68 28.06 16.12
C LEU A 19 -5.69 27.74 15.02
N SER A 20 -6.05 28.76 14.23
CA SER A 20 -6.76 28.53 12.98
C SER A 20 -5.87 27.65 12.11
N ALA A 21 -6.27 26.39 11.91
CA ALA A 21 -5.66 25.54 10.90
C ALA A 21 -5.87 26.23 9.55
N MET A 22 -4.78 26.78 8.99
CA MET A 22 -4.79 27.23 7.62
C MET A 22 -5.23 26.04 6.75
N PRO A 23 -6.23 26.19 5.88
CA PRO A 23 -6.57 25.12 4.97
C PRO A 23 -5.32 24.84 4.14
N ALA A 24 -4.87 23.58 4.13
CA ALA A 24 -3.83 23.16 3.22
C ALA A 24 -4.33 23.48 1.82
N ALA A 25 -3.81 24.56 1.22
CA ALA A 25 -4.11 24.92 -0.15
C ALA A 25 -3.85 23.67 -0.98
N ALA A 26 -4.91 23.15 -1.62
CA ALA A 26 -4.77 22.11 -2.62
C ALA A 26 -3.90 22.71 -3.72
N GLN A 27 -2.60 22.44 -3.65
CA GLN A 27 -1.66 22.85 -4.68
C GLN A 27 -2.08 22.08 -5.93
N ASP A 28 -2.56 22.82 -6.92
CA ASP A 28 -2.96 22.33 -8.24
C ASP A 28 -1.69 21.99 -9.04
N LYS A 29 -0.91 21.03 -8.50
CA LYS A 29 0.27 20.52 -9.16
C LYS A 29 -0.22 19.63 -10.30
N PRO A 30 0.24 19.84 -11.55
CA PRO A 30 -0.13 18.96 -12.65
C PRO A 30 0.21 17.52 -12.30
N ALA A 31 -0.66 16.59 -12.70
CA ALA A 31 -0.48 15.17 -12.45
C ALA A 31 0.92 14.74 -12.92
N PRO A 32 1.69 13.96 -12.13
CA PRO A 32 3.05 13.61 -12.49
C PRO A 32 3.10 12.86 -13.83
N SER A 33 4.20 13.03 -14.56
CA SER A 33 4.45 12.28 -15.80
C SER A 33 4.39 10.77 -15.54
N LEU A 34 3.93 10.01 -16.55
CA LEU A 34 4.00 8.54 -16.54
C LEU A 34 5.39 8.02 -16.89
N THR A 35 6.33 8.88 -17.27
CA THR A 35 7.75 8.51 -17.36
C THR A 35 8.25 8.09 -15.98
N PRO A 36 8.84 6.89 -15.84
CA PRO A 36 9.41 6.45 -14.57
C PRO A 36 10.51 7.41 -14.08
N THR A 37 10.49 7.72 -12.79
CA THR A 37 11.44 8.61 -12.13
C THR A 37 12.39 7.87 -11.19
N ILE A 38 12.23 6.55 -11.06
CA ILE A 38 13.07 5.66 -10.27
C ILE A 38 13.47 4.46 -11.11
N LEU A 39 14.55 3.77 -10.71
CA LEU A 39 14.98 2.55 -11.37
C LEU A 39 13.95 1.42 -11.18
N PRO A 40 13.82 0.49 -12.15
CA PRO A 40 12.99 -0.69 -12.00
C PRO A 40 13.62 -1.70 -11.02
N PRO A 41 12.86 -2.70 -10.54
CA PRO A 41 13.43 -3.89 -9.93
C PRO A 41 14.44 -4.56 -10.85
N ASP A 42 15.43 -5.28 -10.29
CA ASP A 42 16.42 -6.02 -11.07
C ASP A 42 15.74 -7.08 -11.96
N PRO A 43 15.78 -6.94 -13.30
CA PRO A 43 15.14 -7.90 -14.20
C PRO A 43 15.79 -9.28 -14.13
N ASN A 44 17.03 -9.38 -13.64
CA ASN A 44 17.81 -10.60 -13.52
C ASN A 44 17.92 -11.08 -12.06
N THR A 45 16.81 -10.99 -11.31
CA THR A 45 16.72 -11.46 -9.92
C THR A 45 17.31 -12.87 -9.78
N LYS A 46 18.26 -13.04 -8.85
CA LYS A 46 18.98 -14.30 -8.59
C LYS A 46 18.32 -15.12 -7.50
N THR A 47 18.44 -16.44 -7.59
CA THR A 47 18.01 -17.36 -6.53
C THR A 47 18.98 -17.30 -5.35
N PRO A 48 18.51 -17.00 -4.12
CA PRO A 48 19.38 -17.00 -2.95
C PRO A 48 19.83 -18.42 -2.59
N THR A 49 21.05 -18.52 -2.04
CA THR A 49 21.59 -19.75 -1.45
C THR A 49 20.86 -20.11 -0.17
N TYR A 50 20.55 -19.10 0.65
CA TYR A 50 19.66 -19.25 1.80
C TYR A 50 18.25 -19.64 1.34
N LYS A 51 17.68 -20.66 1.99
CA LYS A 51 16.31 -21.09 1.79
C LYS A 51 15.49 -20.69 3.00
N ALA A 52 14.45 -19.87 2.76
CA ALA A 52 13.50 -19.55 3.79
C ALA A 52 12.80 -20.83 4.30
N PRO A 53 12.48 -20.91 5.60
CA PRO A 53 11.75 -22.06 6.13
C PRO A 53 10.37 -22.17 5.47
N ALA A 54 9.83 -23.39 5.43
CA ALA A 54 8.51 -23.63 4.89
C ALA A 54 7.46 -22.77 5.60
N GLY A 55 6.61 -22.09 4.82
CA GLY A 55 5.57 -21.21 5.34
C GLY A 55 6.05 -19.81 5.76
N ALA A 56 7.31 -19.45 5.48
CA ALA A 56 7.79 -18.09 5.60
C ALA A 56 6.90 -17.10 4.83
N VAL A 57 6.78 -15.89 5.39
CA VAL A 57 5.92 -14.83 4.87
C VAL A 57 6.78 -13.65 4.52
N ASP A 58 6.66 -13.15 3.30
CA ASP A 58 7.19 -11.85 2.94
C ASP A 58 6.23 -10.76 3.44
N THR A 59 6.63 -10.05 4.50
CA THR A 59 5.73 -9.15 5.22
C THR A 59 5.69 -7.73 4.68
N HIS A 60 6.49 -7.40 3.67
CA HIS A 60 6.56 -6.03 3.17
C HIS A 60 6.93 -5.99 1.69
N THR A 61 5.90 -5.87 0.85
CA THR A 61 6.05 -5.81 -0.61
C THR A 61 5.04 -4.88 -1.23
N HIS A 62 5.29 -4.50 -2.48
CA HIS A 62 4.41 -3.64 -3.26
C HIS A 62 4.20 -4.23 -4.67
N ILE A 63 3.04 -3.95 -5.25
CA ILE A 63 2.75 -4.18 -6.66
C ILE A 63 2.53 -2.83 -7.31
N PHE A 64 3.23 -2.57 -8.42
CA PHE A 64 3.10 -1.33 -9.17
C PHE A 64 2.39 -1.62 -10.50
N GLY A 65 1.18 -1.10 -10.65
CA GLY A 65 0.46 -1.22 -11.90
C GLY A 65 0.08 -2.65 -12.30
N PRO A 66 -0.17 -2.89 -13.60
CA PRO A 66 0.14 -1.97 -14.69
C PRO A 66 -0.76 -0.72 -14.65
N ASN A 67 -0.20 0.46 -14.96
CA ASN A 67 -0.92 1.73 -14.84
C ASN A 67 -2.24 1.77 -15.65
N ALA A 68 -2.29 1.03 -16.76
CA ALA A 68 -3.49 0.92 -17.59
C ALA A 68 -4.68 0.23 -16.88
N LYS A 69 -4.40 -0.66 -15.92
CA LYS A 69 -5.42 -1.37 -15.13
C LYS A 69 -5.61 -0.75 -13.75
N TYR A 70 -4.51 -0.35 -13.10
CA TYR A 70 -4.51 0.28 -11.78
C TYR A 70 -3.81 1.64 -11.90
N PRO A 71 -4.55 2.72 -12.17
CA PRO A 71 -3.98 4.04 -12.40
C PRO A 71 -3.19 4.56 -11.20
N TYR A 72 -2.00 5.11 -11.45
CA TYR A 72 -1.25 5.78 -10.40
C TYR A 72 -1.93 7.08 -9.96
N SER A 73 -1.91 7.32 -8.66
CA SER A 73 -2.43 8.53 -8.03
C SER A 73 -1.80 9.79 -8.64
N PRO A 74 -2.59 10.84 -8.93
CA PRO A 74 -2.06 12.13 -9.36
C PRO A 74 -1.29 12.84 -8.22
N LYS A 75 -1.41 12.39 -6.98
CA LYS A 75 -0.70 12.98 -5.82
C LYS A 75 0.61 12.24 -5.46
N ARG A 76 1.02 11.26 -6.27
CA ARG A 76 2.25 10.49 -6.01
C ARG A 76 3.50 11.36 -6.03
N SER A 77 4.51 11.01 -5.23
CA SER A 77 5.79 11.71 -5.17
C SER A 77 6.79 11.25 -6.24
N TYR A 78 6.60 10.06 -6.81
CA TYR A 78 7.43 9.48 -7.86
C TYR A 78 6.59 8.59 -8.78
N THR A 79 7.11 8.30 -9.98
CA THR A 79 6.49 7.35 -10.93
C THR A 79 7.38 6.12 -11.03
N PRO A 80 6.91 4.92 -10.67
CA PRO A 80 7.67 3.69 -10.83
C PRO A 80 7.57 3.14 -12.26
N HIS A 81 8.44 2.19 -12.58
CA HIS A 81 8.16 1.24 -13.64
C HIS A 81 7.02 0.31 -13.19
N ASP A 82 6.20 -0.13 -14.14
CA ASP A 82 5.20 -1.17 -13.87
C ASP A 82 5.91 -2.47 -13.42
N ALA A 83 5.43 -3.03 -12.30
CA ALA A 83 5.87 -4.26 -11.68
C ALA A 83 4.61 -5.01 -11.21
N PRO A 84 3.92 -5.69 -12.15
CA PRO A 84 2.59 -6.25 -11.89
C PRO A 84 2.66 -7.55 -11.07
N LEU A 85 1.49 -8.11 -10.74
CA LEU A 85 1.37 -9.31 -9.90
C LEU A 85 2.15 -10.52 -10.45
N GLU A 86 2.27 -10.63 -11.76
CA GLU A 86 3.02 -11.68 -12.44
C GLU A 86 4.51 -11.60 -12.09
N ALA A 87 5.12 -10.42 -12.23
CA ALA A 87 6.51 -10.18 -11.86
C ALA A 87 6.75 -10.39 -10.36
N PHE A 88 5.79 -9.97 -9.53
CA PHE A 88 5.80 -10.24 -8.09
C PHE A 88 5.86 -11.76 -7.78
N ARG A 89 5.04 -12.56 -8.45
CA ARG A 89 5.02 -14.03 -8.30
C ARG A 89 6.31 -14.68 -8.79
N GLU A 90 6.92 -14.16 -9.84
CA GLU A 90 8.22 -14.65 -10.34
C GLU A 90 9.31 -14.47 -9.28
N VAL A 91 9.38 -13.31 -8.62
CA VAL A 91 10.31 -13.06 -7.52
C VAL A 91 10.07 -14.04 -6.37
N HIS A 92 8.83 -14.18 -5.92
CA HIS A 92 8.47 -15.12 -4.84
C HIS A 92 8.78 -16.58 -5.18
N THR A 93 8.59 -16.99 -6.43
CA THR A 93 9.00 -18.31 -6.92
C THR A 93 10.51 -18.50 -6.80
N LYS A 94 11.32 -17.50 -7.19
CA LYS A 94 12.79 -17.56 -7.10
C LYS A 94 13.30 -17.62 -5.67
N ILE A 95 12.69 -16.87 -4.74
CA ILE A 95 13.12 -16.83 -3.33
C ILE A 95 12.47 -17.93 -2.47
N GLY A 96 11.52 -18.69 -3.01
CA GLY A 96 10.85 -19.80 -2.31
C GLY A 96 9.79 -19.35 -1.30
N ILE A 97 9.19 -18.19 -1.49
CA ILE A 97 8.10 -17.66 -0.64
C ILE A 97 6.74 -17.99 -1.27
N THR A 98 5.80 -18.40 -0.42
CA THR A 98 4.43 -18.76 -0.85
C THR A 98 3.35 -17.91 -0.20
N ARG A 99 3.71 -17.02 0.75
CA ARG A 99 2.78 -16.18 1.51
C ARG A 99 3.31 -14.76 1.58
N ALA A 100 2.41 -13.78 1.52
CA ALA A 100 2.81 -12.38 1.50
C ALA A 100 1.83 -11.46 2.22
N VAL A 101 2.35 -10.36 2.74
CA VAL A 101 1.58 -9.17 3.13
C VAL A 101 1.92 -8.07 2.12
N ILE A 102 0.95 -7.70 1.30
CA ILE A 102 1.09 -6.72 0.22
C ILE A 102 0.67 -5.36 0.76
N VAL A 103 1.61 -4.45 0.86
CA VAL A 103 1.36 -3.08 1.33
C VAL A 103 0.95 -2.23 0.14
N ASN A 104 -0.21 -1.58 0.20
CA ASN A 104 -0.63 -0.70 -0.88
C ASN A 104 0.37 0.45 -1.03
N ALA A 105 0.94 0.57 -2.21
CA ALA A 105 1.98 1.55 -2.46
C ALA A 105 1.40 2.97 -2.50
N THR A 106 2.16 3.94 -1.99
CA THR A 106 1.74 5.36 -2.00
C THR A 106 1.52 5.90 -3.41
N VAL A 107 2.12 5.30 -4.43
CA VAL A 107 1.91 5.64 -5.85
C VAL A 107 0.49 5.38 -6.32
N HIS A 108 -0.25 4.46 -5.69
CA HIS A 108 -1.68 4.21 -5.94
C HIS A 108 -2.59 5.05 -5.03
N GLY A 109 -1.99 5.81 -4.09
CA GLY A 109 -2.74 6.64 -3.15
C GLY A 109 -3.66 5.80 -2.28
N LYS A 110 -4.96 6.10 -2.33
CA LYS A 110 -6.03 5.43 -1.56
C LYS A 110 -6.78 4.39 -2.38
N ASP A 111 -6.44 4.27 -3.66
CA ASP A 111 -6.96 3.17 -4.47
C ASP A 111 -6.22 1.90 -4.06
N ASN A 112 -6.97 0.94 -3.51
CA ASN A 112 -6.45 -0.33 -3.02
C ASN A 112 -6.75 -1.49 -3.98
N GLN A 113 -7.32 -1.23 -5.17
CA GLN A 113 -7.76 -2.29 -6.09
C GLN A 113 -6.63 -3.25 -6.47
N VAL A 114 -5.41 -2.76 -6.70
CA VAL A 114 -4.26 -3.61 -7.06
C VAL A 114 -3.97 -4.68 -6.00
N ILE A 115 -4.07 -4.34 -4.72
CA ILE A 115 -3.83 -5.28 -3.62
C ILE A 115 -5.03 -6.20 -3.41
N LEU A 116 -6.26 -5.70 -3.59
CA LEU A 116 -7.48 -6.48 -3.45
C LEU A 116 -7.56 -7.56 -4.53
N ASP A 117 -7.26 -7.22 -5.78
CA ASP A 117 -7.20 -8.17 -6.89
C ASP A 117 -6.12 -9.22 -6.66
N ALA A 118 -4.94 -8.83 -6.16
CA ALA A 118 -3.88 -9.76 -5.83
C ALA A 118 -4.28 -10.75 -4.72
N ILE A 119 -4.94 -10.27 -3.67
CA ILE A 119 -5.46 -11.10 -2.57
C ILE A 119 -6.53 -12.07 -3.08
N ALA A 120 -7.48 -11.60 -3.89
CA ALA A 120 -8.54 -12.43 -4.46
C ALA A 120 -7.97 -13.59 -5.30
N GLN A 121 -6.90 -13.35 -6.04
CA GLN A 121 -6.23 -14.36 -6.85
C GLN A 121 -5.28 -15.28 -6.07
N SER A 122 -5.05 -15.02 -4.78
CA SER A 122 -4.02 -15.71 -3.99
C SER A 122 -4.45 -17.06 -3.42
N LYS A 123 -5.74 -17.41 -3.50
CA LYS A 123 -6.31 -18.60 -2.83
C LYS A 123 -5.99 -18.65 -1.32
N GLY A 124 -5.96 -17.48 -0.67
CA GLY A 124 -5.69 -17.33 0.76
C GLY A 124 -4.22 -17.16 1.14
N ALA A 125 -3.30 -17.20 0.17
CA ALA A 125 -1.87 -17.03 0.42
C ALA A 125 -1.48 -15.59 0.82
N TYR A 126 -2.24 -14.58 0.37
CA TYR A 126 -1.88 -13.18 0.55
C TYR A 126 -2.83 -12.45 1.51
N LYS A 127 -2.26 -11.50 2.26
CA LYS A 127 -2.95 -10.45 3.02
C LYS A 127 -2.49 -9.10 2.51
N GLY A 128 -3.14 -8.02 2.92
CA GLY A 128 -2.72 -6.68 2.51
C GLY A 128 -2.91 -5.61 3.57
N ILE A 129 -2.19 -4.51 3.39
CA ILE A 129 -2.29 -3.28 4.16
C ILE A 129 -2.85 -2.21 3.23
N ALA A 130 -4.04 -1.72 3.52
CA ALA A 130 -4.71 -0.70 2.73
C ALA A 130 -4.30 0.71 3.16
N ASN A 131 -4.26 1.62 2.19
CA ASN A 131 -4.18 3.06 2.45
C ASN A 131 -5.61 3.60 2.52
N VAL A 132 -5.97 4.16 3.67
CA VAL A 132 -7.30 4.76 3.93
C VAL A 132 -7.13 6.18 4.46
N ASP A 133 -8.21 6.94 4.53
CA ASP A 133 -8.25 8.28 5.12
C ASP A 133 -9.47 8.45 6.02
N GLU A 134 -9.69 9.68 6.49
CA GLU A 134 -10.82 10.04 7.34
C GLU A 134 -12.20 9.90 6.65
N THR A 135 -12.23 9.71 5.33
CA THR A 135 -13.48 9.52 4.57
C THR A 135 -13.89 8.05 4.47
N PHE A 136 -13.01 7.12 4.84
CA PHE A 136 -13.33 5.69 4.90
C PHE A 136 -14.34 5.41 6.01
N THR A 137 -15.42 4.73 5.65
CA THR A 137 -16.51 4.38 6.58
C THR A 137 -16.28 3.01 7.22
N ASP A 138 -16.88 2.78 8.40
CA ASP A 138 -16.89 1.46 9.05
C ASP A 138 -17.44 0.36 8.11
N ALA A 139 -18.40 0.69 7.23
CA ALA A 139 -18.95 -0.25 6.26
C ALA A 139 -17.95 -0.66 5.15
N GLN A 140 -16.95 0.18 4.85
CA GLN A 140 -15.90 -0.13 3.89
C GLN A 140 -14.73 -0.91 4.52
N LEU A 141 -14.69 -1.03 5.86
CA LEU A 141 -13.69 -1.80 6.61
C LEU A 141 -14.10 -3.25 6.87
N LEU A 142 -15.39 -3.58 6.74
CA LEU A 142 -16.00 -4.88 7.05
C LEU A 142 -16.28 -5.70 5.78
#